data_AF-A0A7Y4U0Z3-F1
#
_entry.id   AF-A0A7Y4U0Z3-F1
#
_cell.length_a   1.000
_cell.length_b   1.000
_cell.length_c   1.000
_cell.angle_alpha   90.00
_cell.angle_beta   90.00
_cell.angle_gamma   90.00
#
_symmetry.space_group_name_H-M   'P 1'
#
loop_
_entity.id
_entity.type
_entity.pdbx_description
1 polymer ?
#
loop_
_entity_poly.entity_id
_entity_poly.type
_entity_poly.pdbx_seq_one_letter_code
_entity_poly.pdbx_strand_id
1 'polypeptide(L)'
;MPKKSVKPAHREKIAIEEIAERAESGEDVSAYFTGYYRAKQRVNIDFPLPLLQQIDGECQRLGVTREAWIKMACDERMRQIATRPRQRRAS
;
A
#
# COMPACT_ATOMS: atom_id res chain seq x y z
N MET A 1 43.68 8.96 3.29
CA MET A 1 42.75 9.86 4.00
C MET A 1 41.62 9.02 4.59
N PRO A 2 41.41 9.00 5.91
CA PRO A 2 40.34 8.20 6.51
C PRO A 2 38.98 8.85 6.25
N LYS A 3 38.03 8.08 5.71
CA LYS A 3 36.64 8.52 5.52
C LYS A 3 35.96 8.62 6.89
N LYS A 4 35.52 9.83 7.26
CA LYS A 4 34.71 10.05 8.47
C LYS A 4 33.35 9.39 8.29
N SER A 5 33.09 8.36 9.07
CA SER A 5 31.77 7.76 9.24
C SER A 5 30.84 8.77 9.92
N VAL A 6 29.88 9.31 9.18
CA VAL A 6 28.81 10.15 9.76
C VAL A 6 27.85 9.21 10.49
N LYS A 7 27.79 9.36 11.82
CA LYS A 7 26.88 8.60 12.68
C LYS A 7 25.43 8.94 12.33
N PRO A 8 24.49 7.99 12.29
CA PRO A 8 23.09 8.32 12.06
C PRO A 8 22.59 9.15 13.25
N ALA A 9 22.14 10.36 12.97
CA ALA A 9 21.57 11.26 13.96
C ALA A 9 20.33 10.62 14.58
N HIS A 10 20.24 10.75 15.90
CA HIS A 10 19.07 10.40 16.69
C HIS A 10 17.83 11.07 16.05
N ARG A 11 16.95 10.28 15.44
CA ARG A 11 15.75 10.79 14.77
C ARG A 11 14.76 11.18 15.86
N GLU A 12 14.86 12.43 16.29
CA GLU A 12 13.89 13.05 17.19
C GLU A 12 12.49 12.88 16.58
N LYS A 13 11.52 12.45 17.39
CA LYS A 13 10.15 12.20 16.94
C LYS A 13 9.47 13.55 16.71
N ILE A 14 9.68 14.12 15.54
CA ILE A 14 9.00 15.34 15.10
C ILE A 14 7.51 15.01 14.87
N ALA A 15 6.63 15.91 15.32
CA ALA A 15 5.19 15.78 15.14
C ALA A 15 4.80 15.94 13.66
N ILE A 16 3.69 15.32 13.25
CA ILE A 16 3.25 15.33 11.85
C ILE A 16 2.89 16.77 11.43
N GLU A 17 2.30 17.52 12.35
CA GLU A 17 1.89 18.91 12.19
C GLU A 17 3.10 19.81 11.88
N GLU A 18 4.22 19.60 12.58
CA GLU A 18 5.46 20.36 12.36
C GLU A 18 6.09 20.06 10.99
N ILE A 19 5.97 18.82 10.50
CA ILE A 19 6.41 18.47 9.14
C ILE A 19 5.52 19.16 8.10
N ALA A 20 4.21 19.30 8.36
CA ALA A 20 3.29 19.98 7.47
C ALA A 20 3.58 21.49 7.38
N GLU A 21 3.81 22.16 8.51
CA GLU A 21 4.16 23.58 8.52
C GLU A 21 5.46 23.88 7.75
N ARG A 22 6.49 23.04 7.91
CA ARG A 22 7.74 23.13 7.13
C ARG A 22 7.52 22.91 5.63
N ALA A 23 6.60 22.03 5.26
CA ALA A 23 6.25 21.83 3.85
C ALA A 23 5.56 23.07 3.28
N GLU A 24 4.66 23.70 4.05
CA GLU A 24 3.94 24.92 3.66
C GLU A 24 4.86 26.15 3.57
N SER A 25 5.91 26.22 4.40
CA SER A 25 6.96 27.25 4.32
C SER A 25 7.91 27.07 3.13
N GLY A 26 7.80 25.95 2.39
CA GLY A 26 8.63 25.63 1.24
C GLY A 26 9.95 24.93 1.59
N GLU A 27 10.11 24.43 2.82
CA GLU A 27 11.28 23.67 3.23
C GLU A 27 11.24 22.22 2.70
N ASP A 28 12.42 21.64 2.44
CA ASP A 28 12.53 20.26 1.99
C ASP A 28 12.29 19.27 3.15
N VAL A 29 11.10 18.68 3.15
CA VAL A 29 10.67 17.66 4.11
C VAL A 29 10.81 16.23 3.57
N SER A 30 11.46 16.02 2.42
CA SER A 30 11.59 14.70 1.76
C SER A 30 12.23 13.64 2.65
N ALA A 31 13.09 14.04 3.60
CA ALA A 31 13.70 13.15 4.60
C ALA A 31 12.67 12.45 5.51
N TYR A 32 11.44 12.94 5.59
CA TYR A 32 10.33 12.35 6.35
C TYR A 32 9.37 11.53 5.47
N PHE A 33 9.44 11.71 4.14
CA PHE A 33 8.67 10.90 3.19
C PHE A 33 9.46 9.65 2.81
N THR A 34 8.87 8.48 3.00
CA THR A 34 9.52 7.20 2.65
C THR A 34 9.48 6.89 1.15
N GLY A 35 9.06 7.83 0.30
CA GLY A 35 8.99 7.65 -1.16
C GLY A 35 7.98 6.60 -1.63
N TYR A 36 7.30 5.89 -0.73
CA TYR A 36 6.27 4.91 -1.07
C TYR A 36 4.91 5.53 -1.40
N TYR A 37 4.90 6.67 -2.09
CA TYR A 37 3.68 7.12 -2.76
C TYR A 37 3.45 6.19 -3.95
N ARG A 38 2.81 5.05 -3.71
CA ARG A 38 2.29 4.21 -4.80
C ARG A 38 1.08 4.93 -5.37
N ALA A 39 1.20 5.42 -6.59
CA ALA A 39 0.08 6.00 -7.31
C ALA A 39 -1.13 5.05 -7.23
N LYS A 40 -2.27 5.56 -6.75
CA LYS A 40 -3.52 4.82 -6.67
C LYS A 40 -4.40 5.26 -7.84
N GLN A 41 -4.81 4.31 -8.67
CA GLN A 41 -5.79 4.57 -9.71
C GLN A 41 -7.17 4.08 -9.25
N ARG A 42 -8.17 4.95 -9.33
CA ARG A 42 -9.57 4.56 -9.10
C ARG A 42 -10.07 3.84 -10.35
N VAL A 43 -10.76 2.72 -10.14
CA VAL A 43 -11.37 1.91 -11.19
C VAL A 43 -12.84 1.74 -10.85
N ASN A 44 -13.72 1.93 -11.83
CA ASN A 44 -15.15 1.70 -11.69
C ASN A 44 -15.45 0.25 -12.09
N ILE A 45 -16.23 -0.46 -11.26
CA ILE A 45 -16.53 -1.88 -11.45
C ILE A 45 -17.99 -2.11 -11.07
N ASP A 46 -18.73 -2.79 -11.94
CA ASP A 46 -20.06 -3.30 -11.64
C ASP A 46 -20.00 -4.76 -11.20
N PHE A 47 -20.70 -5.09 -10.13
CA PHE A 47 -20.83 -6.46 -9.62
C PHE A 47 -22.27 -6.96 -9.80
N PRO A 48 -22.48 -8.21 -10.25
CA PRO A 48 -23.79 -8.83 -10.16
C PRO A 48 -24.30 -8.81 -8.71
N LEU A 49 -25.57 -8.47 -8.51
CA LEU A 49 -26.16 -8.36 -7.17
C LEU A 49 -25.96 -9.62 -6.30
N PRO A 50 -26.12 -10.86 -6.82
CA PRO A 50 -25.90 -12.05 -6.00
C PRO A 50 -24.45 -12.17 -5.51
N LEU A 51 -23.48 -11.74 -6.32
CA LEU A 51 -22.07 -11.75 -5.94
C LEU A 51 -21.80 -10.68 -4.87
N LEU A 52 -22.37 -9.47 -5.04
CA LEU A 52 -22.22 -8.40 -4.05
C LEU A 52 -22.77 -8.82 -2.68
N GLN A 53 -23.90 -9.53 -2.64
CA GLN A 53 -24.48 -10.06 -1.39
C GLN A 53 -23.56 -11.07 -0.71
N GLN A 54 -22.88 -11.93 -1.47
CA GLN A 54 -21.91 -12.86 -0.91
C GLN A 54 -20.70 -12.12 -0.32
N ILE A 55 -20.21 -11.09 -1.02
CA ILE A 55 -19.13 -10.23 -0.52
C ILE A 55 -19.55 -9.54 0.78
N ASP A 56 -20.78 -9.05 0.86
CA ASP A 56 -21.31 -8.40 2.06
C ASP A 56 -21.35 -9.33 3.27
N GLY A 57 -21.77 -10.59 3.08
CA GLY A 57 -21.75 -11.60 4.14
C GLY A 57 -20.33 -11.83 4.68
N GLU A 58 -19.34 -11.93 3.79
CA GLU A 58 -17.95 -12.09 4.17
C GLU A 58 -17.37 -10.84 4.86
N CYS A 59 -17.75 -9.66 4.39
CA CYS A 59 -17.37 -8.39 5.02
C CYS A 59 -17.90 -8.30 6.45
N GLN A 60 -19.16 -8.68 6.68
CA GLN A 60 -19.76 -8.71 8.01
C GLN A 60 -19.08 -9.74 8.92
N ARG A 61 -18.80 -10.94 8.39
CA ARG A 61 -18.13 -12.02 9.13
C ARG A 61 -16.72 -11.63 9.58
N LEU A 62 -15.99 -10.92 8.75
CA LEU A 62 -14.60 -10.50 9.01
C LEU A 62 -14.51 -9.12 9.69
N GLY A 63 -15.60 -8.35 9.75
CA GLY A 63 -15.61 -7.00 10.31
C GLY A 63 -14.83 -5.99 9.47
N VAL A 64 -14.88 -6.10 8.14
CA VAL A 64 -14.11 -5.25 7.21
C VAL A 64 -15.01 -4.58 6.18
N THR A 65 -14.51 -3.54 5.52
CA THR A 65 -15.22 -2.87 4.42
C THR A 65 -15.12 -3.68 3.12
N ARG A 66 -16.08 -3.48 2.19
CA ARG A 66 -16.02 -4.05 0.83
C ARG A 66 -14.68 -3.76 0.14
N GLU A 67 -14.19 -2.54 0.24
CA GLU A 67 -12.93 -2.13 -0.39
C GLU A 67 -11.73 -2.90 0.18
N ALA A 68 -11.68 -3.08 1.51
CA ALA A 68 -10.62 -3.85 2.15
C ALA A 68 -10.69 -5.33 1.73
N TRP A 69 -11.90 -5.90 1.74
CA TRP A 69 -12.13 -7.28 1.33
C TRP A 69 -11.73 -7.52 -0.13
N ILE A 70 -12.17 -6.67 -1.06
CA ILE A 70 -11.85 -6.77 -2.50
C ILE A 70 -10.33 -6.66 -2.70
N LYS A 71 -9.64 -5.76 -2.01
CA LYS A 71 -8.18 -5.64 -2.09
C LYS A 71 -7.48 -6.92 -1.63
N MET A 72 -7.92 -7.51 -0.52
CA MET A 72 -7.37 -8.77 -0.01
C MET A 72 -7.60 -9.91 -1.00
N ALA A 73 -8.82 -10.05 -1.54
CA ALA A 73 -9.14 -11.06 -2.52
C ALA A 73 -8.30 -10.93 -3.80
N CYS A 74 -8.09 -9.71 -4.30
CA CYS A 74 -7.20 -9.46 -5.42
C CYS A 74 -5.74 -9.82 -5.11
N ASP A 75 -5.21 -9.42 -3.95
CA ASP A 75 -3.83 -9.74 -3.56
C ASP A 75 -3.62 -11.26 -3.43
N GLU A 76 -4.56 -11.95 -2.77
CA GLU A 76 -4.52 -13.41 -2.65
C GLU A 76 -4.51 -14.07 -4.03
N ARG A 77 -5.40 -13.65 -4.93
CA ARG A 77 -5.44 -14.18 -6.29
C ARG A 77 -4.13 -13.94 -7.04
N MET A 78 -3.55 -12.75 -6.93
CA MET A 78 -2.26 -12.43 -7.57
C MET A 78 -1.11 -13.28 -7.01
N ARG A 79 -1.09 -13.55 -5.70
CA ARG A 79 -0.11 -14.45 -5.08
C ARG A 79 -0.24 -15.88 -5.62
N GLN A 80 -1.46 -16.41 -5.70
CA GLN A 80 -1.72 -17.74 -6.28
C GLN A 80 -1.27 -17.86 -7.74
N ILE A 81 -1.39 -16.78 -8.52
CA ILE A 81 -0.91 -16.74 -9.90
C ILE A 81 0.62 -16.72 -9.93
N ALA A 82 1.26 -15.90 -9.09
CA ALA A 82 2.71 -15.79 -9.03
C ALA A 82 3.41 -17.07 -8.54
N THR A 83 2.76 -17.85 -7.69
CA THR A 83 3.31 -19.12 -7.16
C THR A 83 3.10 -20.32 -8.09
N ARG A 84 2.26 -20.21 -9.13
CA ARG A 84 2.11 -21.28 -10.12
C ARG A 84 3.38 -21.36 -10.99
N PRO A 85 4.10 -22.50 -11.01
CA PRO A 85 5.26 -22.63 -11.88
C PRO A 85 4.81 -22.42 -13.32
N ARG A 86 5.54 -21.54 -14.03
CA ARG A 86 5.33 -21.28 -15.46
C ARG A 86 5.49 -22.62 -16.16
N GLN A 87 4.39 -23.28 -16.51
CA GLN A 87 4.42 -24.45 -17.39
C GLN A 87 5.09 -23.98 -18.67
N ARG A 88 6.39 -24.26 -18.80
CA ARG A 88 7.15 -24.04 -20.03
C ARG A 88 6.43 -24.94 -21.03
N ARG A 89 5.72 -24.32 -21.97
CA ARG A 89 5.27 -25.00 -23.19
C ARG A 89 6.55 -25.58 -23.80
N ALA A 90 6.71 -26.89 -23.67
CA ALA A 90 7.70 -27.62 -24.43
C ALA A 90 7.24 -27.54 -25.89
N SER A 91 8.08 -26.93 -26.72
CA SER A 91 8.04 -27.08 -28.16
C SER A 91 8.75 -28.37 -28.55
#